data_AF-A0A3D0KUM2-F1
#
_entry.id   AF-A0A3D0KUM2-F1
#
_cell.length_a   1.000
_cell.length_b   1.000
_cell.length_c   1.000
_cell.angle_alpha   90.00
_cell.angle_beta   90.00
_cell.angle_gamma   90.00
#
_symmetry.space_group_name_H-M   'P 1'
#
loop_
_entity.id
_entity.type
_entity.pdbx_description
1 polymer ?
#
loop_
_entity_poly.entity_id
_entity_poly.type
_entity_poly.pdbx_seq_one_letter_code
_entity_poly.pdbx_strand_id
1 'polypeptide(L)' 'MIDYAWMWSELLVRWLHVIAGIAWIGSSFYFIALDLSLKPGKALPEQAHGQAWQVHGGGFYNMVKYLVA' A
#
# COMPACT_ATOMS: atom_id res chain seq x y z
N MET A 1 -10.96 -38.07 7.21
CA MET A 1 -11.27 -36.73 7.78
C MET A 1 -10.05 -35.81 7.76
N ILE A 2 -8.89 -36.28 8.22
CA ILE A 2 -7.62 -35.52 8.17
C ILE A 2 -7.23 -35.15 6.72
N ASP A 3 -7.48 -36.04 5.76
CA ASP A 3 -7.14 -35.80 4.34
C ASP A 3 -7.89 -34.61 3.74
N TYR A 4 -9.17 -34.45 4.10
CA TYR A 4 -9.96 -33.29 3.68
C TYR A 4 -9.43 -31.99 4.29
N ALA A 5 -9.10 -32.00 5.59
CA ALA A 5 -8.52 -30.84 6.26
C ALA A 5 -7.16 -30.45 5.65
N TRP A 6 -6.33 -31.42 5.29
CA TRP A 6 -5.06 -31.19 4.62
C TRP A 6 -5.24 -30.57 3.24
N MET A 7 -6.15 -31.10 2.41
CA MET A 7 -6.45 -30.55 1.09
C MET A 7 -6.94 -29.10 1.15
N TRP A 8 -7.84 -28.77 2.08
CA TRP A 8 -8.29 -27.40 2.27
C TRP A 8 -7.18 -26.47 2.78
N SER A 9 -6.32 -26.96 3.67
CA SER A 9 -5.18 -26.18 4.18
C SER A 9 -4.18 -25.86 3.07
N GLU A 10 -3.87 -26.83 2.21
CA GLU A 10 -3.00 -26.62 1.05
C GLU A 10 -3.57 -25.53 0.12
N LEU A 11 -4.87 -25.60 -0.17
CA LEU A 11 -5.55 -24.60 -0.98
C LEU A 11 -5.46 -23.20 -0.32
N LEU A 12 -5.74 -23.09 0.98
CA LEU A 12 -5.67 -21.83 1.71
C LEU A 12 -4.26 -21.23 1.69
N VAL A 13 -3.22 -22.03 1.93
CA VAL A 13 -1.83 -21.55 1.93
C VAL A 13 -1.42 -21.08 0.55
N ARG A 14 -1.79 -21.80 -0.52
CA ARG A 14 -1.51 -21.38 -1.90
C ARG A 14 -2.16 -20.04 -2.23
N TRP A 15 -3.44 -19.88 -1.90
CA TRP A 15 -4.14 -18.62 -2.14
C TRP A 15 -3.63 -17.48 -1.28
N LEU A 16 -3.33 -17.73 0.00
CA LEU A 16 -2.69 -16.76 0.88
C LEU A 16 -1.38 -16.27 0.26
N HIS A 17 -0.54 -17.19 -0.24
CA HIS A 17 0.73 -16.84 -0.87
C HIS A 17 0.53 -15.95 -2.11
N VAL A 18 -0.40 -16.32 -3.01
CA VAL A 18 -0.67 -15.53 -4.22
C VAL A 18 -1.20 -14.14 -3.88
N ILE A 19 -2.16 -14.03 -2.95
CA ILE A 19 -2.73 -12.75 -2.52
C ILE A 19 -1.65 -11.90 -1.84
N ALA A 20 -0.86 -12.49 -0.95
CA ALA A 20 0.24 -11.80 -0.28
C ALA A 20 1.29 -11.29 -1.30
N GLY A 21 1.62 -12.10 -2.32
CA GLY A 21 2.51 -11.70 -3.41
C GLY A 21 1.97 -10.52 -4.22
N ILE A 22 0.69 -10.56 -4.59
CA ILE A 22 0.03 -9.45 -5.32
C ILE A 22 0.01 -8.19 -4.45
N ALA A 23 -0.38 -8.30 -3.18
CA ALA A 23 -0.43 -7.18 -2.25
C ALA A 23 0.97 -6.58 -2.01
N TRP A 24 1.99 -7.43 -1.86
CA TRP A 24 3.38 -7.00 -1.68
C TRP A 24 3.91 -6.23 -2.88
N ILE A 25 3.77 -6.81 -4.07
CA ILE A 25 4.27 -6.19 -5.32
C ILE A 25 3.48 -4.93 -5.63
N GLY A 26 2.15 -4.99 -5.54
CA GLY A 26 1.27 -3.85 -5.81
C GLY A 26 1.51 -2.69 -4.85
N SER A 27 1.63 -2.95 -3.55
CA SER A 27 1.96 -1.91 -2.56
C SER A 27 3.34 -1.30 -2.81
N SER A 28 4.34 -2.10 -3.18
CA SER A 28 5.67 -1.59 -3.53
C SER A 28 5.60 -0.58 -4.69
N PHE A 29 4.93 -0.92 -5.79
CA PHE A 29 4.76 0.00 -6.91
C PHE A 29 3.94 1.24 -6.53
N TYR A 30 2.87 1.06 -5.74
CA TYR A 30 2.06 2.17 -5.25
C TYR A 30 2.89 3.16 -4.44
N PHE A 31 3.70 2.68 -3.49
CA PHE A 31 4.53 3.57 -2.66
C PHE A 31 5.66 4.22 -3.44
N ILE A 32 6.26 3.55 -4.43
CA ILE A 32 7.23 4.17 -5.33
C ILE A 32 6.56 5.31 -6.13
N ALA A 33 5.40 5.05 -6.74
CA ALA A 33 4.68 6.06 -7.48
C ALA A 33 4.23 7.24 -6.60
N LEU A 34 3.76 6.94 -5.37
CA LEU A 34 3.38 7.94 -4.38
C LEU A 34 4.59 8.82 -4.02
N ASP A 35 5.73 8.22 -3.68
CA ASP A 35 6.95 8.94 -3.32
C ASP A 35 7.44 9.85 -4.45
N LEU A 36 7.41 9.37 -5.70
CA LEU A 36 7.77 10.16 -6.88
C LEU A 36 6.78 11.30 -7.17
N SER A 37 5.54 11.19 -6.69
CA SER A 37 4.49 12.20 -6.88
C SER A 37 4.47 13.28 -5.80
N LEU A 38 5.25 13.12 -4.71
CA LEU A 38 5.29 14.08 -3.62
C LEU A 38 5.80 15.44 -4.10
N LYS A 39 5.06 16.49 -3.75
CA LYS A 39 5.44 17.87 -4.04
C LYS A 39 5.60 18.65 -2.74
N PRO A 40 6.58 19.58 -2.65
CA PRO A 40 6.65 20.51 -1.54
C PRO A 40 5.43 21.43 -1.54
N GLY A 41 5.01 21.91 -0.37
CA GLY A 41 3.82 22.75 -0.21
C GLY A 41 4.06 23.91 0.75
N LYS A 42 3.49 25.07 0.44
CA LYS A 42 3.69 26.32 1.20
C LYS A 42 3.15 26.30 2.63
N ALA A 43 2.33 25.31 2.99
CA ALA A 43 1.69 25.18 4.31
C ALA A 43 1.87 23.78 4.91
N LEU A 44 2.93 23.07 4.52
CA LEU A 44 3.24 21.79 5.12
C LEU A 44 3.92 21.99 6.49
N PRO A 45 3.65 21.12 7.49
CA PRO A 45 4.37 21.12 8.74
C PRO A 45 5.89 20.99 8.52
N GLU A 46 6.70 21.52 9.43
CA GLU A 46 8.15 21.55 9.28
C GLU A 46 8.78 20.16 9.09
N GLN A 47 8.20 19.12 9.72
CA GLN A 47 8.68 17.73 9.63
C GLN A 47 8.18 16.99 8.38
N ALA A 48 7.39 17.64 7.53
CA ALA A 48 6.83 17.02 6.34
C ALA A 48 7.81 17.08 5.17
N HIS A 49 8.03 15.94 4.53
CA HIS A 49 8.83 15.81 3.31
C HIS A 49 8.12 16.39 2.08
N GLY A 50 6.79 16.21 2.02
CA GLY A 50 5.98 16.58 0.87
C GLY A 50 4.56 16.06 0.99
N GLN A 51 3.72 16.45 0.03
CA GLN A 51 2.35 15.98 -0.07
C GLN A 51 2.00 15.47 -1.48
N ALA A 52 1.05 14.55 -1.54
CA ALA A 52 0.47 14.06 -2.79
C ALA A 52 -1.05 14.10 -2.71
N TRP A 53 -1.67 14.56 -3.79
CA TRP A 53 -3.11 14.57 -3.97
C TRP A 53 -3.51 13.40 -4.85
N GLN A 54 -4.44 12.57 -4.37
CA GLN A 54 -4.99 11.45 -5.12
C GLN A 54 -6.51 11.57 -5.21
N VAL A 55 -7.07 11.17 -6.36
CA VAL A 55 -8.51 11.11 -6.57
C VAL A 55 -8.97 9.67 -6.54
N HIS A 56 -9.99 9.36 -5.74
CA HIS A 56 -10.58 8.04 -5.68
C HIS A 56 -12.04 8.12 -5.23
N GLY A 57 -12.94 7.37 -5.87
CA GLY A 57 -14.36 7.32 -5.50
C GLY A 57 -15.09 8.67 -5.58
N GLY A 58 -14.65 9.59 -6.44
CA GLY A 58 -15.23 10.94 -6.58
C GLY A 58 -14.75 11.96 -5.53
N GLY A 59 -13.84 11.58 -4.64
CA GLY A 59 -13.24 12.47 -3.64
C GLY A 59 -11.73 12.66 -3.84
N PHE A 60 -11.16 13.61 -3.10
CA PHE A 60 -9.72 13.88 -3.06
C PHE A 60 -9.13 13.51 -1.71
N TYR A 61 -8.03 12.77 -1.73
CA TYR A 61 -7.19 12.48 -0.58
C TYR A 61 -5.93 13.36 -0.66
N ASN A 62 -5.60 14.03 0.43
CA ASN A 62 -4.31 14.69 0.62
C ASN A 62 -3.45 13.84 1.56
N MET A 63 -2.37 13.26 1.05
CA MET A 63 -1.41 12.51 1.84
C MET A 63 -0.18 13.37 2.10
N VAL A 64 0.23 13.44 3.37
CA VAL A 64 1.45 14.13 3.80
C VAL A 64 2.44 13.09 4.30
N LYS A 65 3.65 13.06 3.74
CA LYS A 65 4.74 12.20 4.20
C LYS A 65 5.59 12.94 5.22
N TYR A 66 5.82 12.34 6.38
CA TYR A 66 6.74 12.84 7.40
C TYR A 66 7.99 11.98 7.43
N LEU A 67 9.16 12.61 7.58
CA LEU A 67 10.40 11.89 7.88
C LEU A 67 10.55 11.84 9.40
N VAL A 68 10.77 10.64 9.93
CA VAL A 68 10.90 10.40 11.37
C VAL A 68 12.37 10.19 11.78
N ALA A 69 13.30 10.31 10.82
CA ALA A 69 14.75 10.18 11.00
C ALA A 69 15.48 11.26 10.20
#